data_AF-L8JIW6-F1
#
_entry.id   AF-L8JIW6-F1
#
_cell.length_a   1.000
_cell.length_b   1.000
_cell.length_c   1.000
_cell.angle_alpha   90.00
_cell.angle_beta   90.00
_cell.angle_gamma   90.00
#
_symmetry.space_group_name_H-M   'P 1'
#
loop_
_entity.id
_entity.type
_entity.pdbx_description
1 polymer ?
#
loop_
_entity_poly.entity_id
_entity_poly.type
_entity_poly.pdbx_seq_one_letter_code
_entity_poly.pdbx_strand_id
1 'polypeptide(L)'
;MVVSEALAVLWFWLLSKLNPKNKRTITWTSILKGIAERAFVTFSLVNALPHSLTVFAALKIATRIKDEDKISNDFYLLGNLLSITLAIVYSQLILKLE
;
A
#
# COMPACT_ATOMS: atom_id res chain seq x y z
N MET A 1 -1.30 13.34 5.80
CA MET A 1 -1.85 12.05 5.35
C MET A 1 -3.28 12.18 4.82
N VAL A 2 -4.23 12.75 5.57
CA VAL A 2 -5.63 12.93 5.12
C VAL A 2 -5.76 13.85 3.90
N VAL A 3 -5.05 14.99 3.87
CA VAL A 3 -5.08 15.92 2.73
C VAL A 3 -4.51 15.28 1.46
N SER A 4 -3.38 14.56 1.57
CA SER A 4 -2.77 13.84 0.45
C SER A 4 -3.66 12.69 -0.06
N GLU A 5 -4.46 12.06 0.80
CA GLU A 5 -5.43 11.04 0.40
C GLU A 5 -6.62 11.65 -0.33
N ALA A 6 -7.19 12.74 0.18
CA ALA A 6 -8.27 13.47 -0.49
C ALA A 6 -7.84 13.95 -1.88
N LEU A 7 -6.63 14.52 -2.00
CA LEU A 7 -6.07 14.94 -3.29
C LEU A 7 -5.87 13.76 -4.25
N ALA A 8 -5.39 12.62 -3.77
CA ALA A 8 -5.21 11.44 -4.61
C ALA A 8 -6.54 10.84 -5.07
N VAL A 9 -7.57 10.81 -4.21
CA VAL A 9 -8.92 10.35 -4.59
C VAL A 9 -9.52 11.28 -5.64
N LEU A 10 -9.41 12.59 -5.46
CA LEU A 10 -9.83 13.59 -6.45
C LEU A 10 -9.09 13.41 -7.78
N TRP A 11 -7.77 13.20 -7.72
CA TRP A 11 -6.94 12.97 -8.90
C TRP A 11 -7.34 11.69 -9.66
N PHE A 12 -7.54 10.58 -8.94
CA PHE A 12 -8.00 9.32 -9.54
C PHE A 12 -9.40 9.45 -10.15
N TRP A 13 -10.30 10.17 -9.49
CA TRP A 13 -11.63 10.44 -10.02
C TRP A 13 -11.57 11.27 -11.31
N LEU A 14 -10.73 12.31 -11.35
CA LEU A 14 -10.53 13.16 -12.52
C LEU A 14 -9.94 12.37 -13.70
N LEU A 15 -8.92 11.55 -13.45
CA LEU A 15 -8.33 10.64 -14.44
C LEU A 15 -9.34 9.61 -14.95
N SER A 16 -10.20 9.09 -14.09
CA SER A 16 -11.27 8.16 -14.47
C SER A 16 -12.27 8.82 -15.42
N LYS A 17 -12.62 10.08 -15.17
CA LYS A 17 -13.54 10.87 -16.02
C LYS A 17 -12.96 11.16 -17.41
N LEU A 18 -11.65 11.34 -17.52
CA LEU A 18 -10.95 11.57 -18.79
C LEU A 18 -10.83 10.32 -19.67
N ASN A 19 -11.05 9.12 -19.12
CA ASN A 19 -10.88 7.87 -19.85
C ASN A 19 -12.19 7.04 -19.86
N PRO A 20 -13.16 7.35 -20.74
CA PRO A 20 -14.52 6.79 -20.71
C PRO A 20 -14.59 5.27 -21.00
N LYS A 21 -13.50 4.65 -21.48
CA LYS A 21 -13.40 3.18 -21.64
C LYS A 21 -13.11 2.45 -20.34
N ASN A 22 -12.74 3.15 -19.26
CA ASN A 22 -12.30 2.55 -18.01
C ASN A 22 -13.47 2.51 -17.01
N LYS A 23 -14.38 1.53 -17.16
CA LYS A 23 -15.43 1.22 -16.15
C LYS A 23 -14.84 0.57 -14.88
N ARG A 24 -13.73 1.09 -14.35
CA ARG A 24 -13.22 0.65 -13.05
C ARG A 24 -14.11 1.26 -11.98
N THR A 25 -15.02 0.46 -11.44
CA THR A 25 -15.72 0.82 -10.21
C THR A 25 -14.69 0.95 -9.10
N ILE A 26 -14.65 2.12 -8.46
CA ILE A 26 -13.78 2.34 -7.30
C ILE A 26 -14.41 1.55 -6.14
N THR A 27 -13.84 0.39 -5.83
CA THR A 27 -14.26 -0.42 -4.69
C THR A 27 -13.56 0.05 -3.42
N TRP A 28 -14.26 -0.04 -2.28
CA TRP A 28 -13.68 0.26 -0.96
C TRP A 28 -12.37 -0.50 -0.68
N THR A 29 -12.27 -1.75 -1.15
CA THR A 29 -11.04 -2.56 -1.04
C THR A 29 -9.86 -1.95 -1.78
N SER A 30 -10.09 -1.38 -2.97
CA SER A 30 -9.06 -0.69 -3.75
C SER A 30 -8.59 0.61 -3.10
N ILE A 31 -9.50 1.34 -2.45
CA ILE A 31 -9.16 2.53 -1.65
C ILE A 31 -8.31 2.12 -0.45
N LEU A 32 -8.77 1.13 0.33
CA LEU A 32 -8.07 0.65 1.53
C LEU A 32 -6.68 0.12 1.20
N LYS A 33 -6.54 -0.67 0.12
CA LYS A 33 -5.26 -1.11 -0.41
C LYS A 33 -4.35 0.09 -0.71
N GLY A 34 -4.84 1.06 -1.46
CA GLY A 34 -4.07 2.26 -1.80
C GLY A 34 -3.64 3.06 -0.56
N ILE A 35 -4.48 3.15 0.47
CA ILE A 35 -4.14 3.77 1.76
C ILE A 35 -3.02 2.99 2.46
N ALA A 36 -3.17 1.67 2.60
CA ALA A 36 -2.19 0.82 3.26
C ALA A 36 -0.82 0.85 2.58
N GLU A 37 -0.77 0.78 1.24
CA GLU A 37 0.47 0.90 0.47
C GLU A 37 1.18 2.25 0.73
N ARG A 38 0.42 3.35 0.74
CA ARG A 38 0.98 4.70 0.97
C ARG A 38 1.42 4.90 2.41
N ALA A 39 0.69 4.36 3.38
CA ALA A 39 1.08 4.36 4.79
C ALA A 39 2.40 3.62 4.98
N PHE A 40 2.56 2.45 4.36
CA PHE A 40 3.80 1.66 4.42
C PHE A 40 5.00 2.41 3.80
N VAL A 41 4.82 3.01 2.62
CA VAL A 41 5.87 3.80 1.96
C VAL A 41 6.28 5.00 2.80
N THR A 42 5.29 5.73 3.34
CA THR A 42 5.55 6.90 4.20
C THR A 42 6.28 6.47 5.47
N PHE A 43 5.82 5.41 6.13
CA PHE A 43 6.48 4.83 7.30
C PHE A 43 7.94 4.45 7.02
N SER A 44 8.18 3.78 5.88
CA SER A 44 9.54 3.35 5.49
C SER A 44 10.47 4.54 5.21
N LEU A 45 9.96 5.58 4.55
CA LEU A 45 10.73 6.81 4.25
C LEU A 45 11.03 7.62 5.52
N VAL A 46 10.05 7.80 6.42
CA VAL A 46 10.22 8.54 7.67
C VAL A 46 11.24 7.86 8.58
N ASN A 47 11.29 6.53 8.58
CA ASN A 47 12.26 5.76 9.37
C ASN A 47 13.59 5.52 8.63
N ALA A 48 13.79 6.09 7.43
CA ALA A 48 14.97 5.88 6.60
C ALA A 48 15.30 4.38 6.38
N LEU A 49 14.28 3.56 6.13
CA LEU A 49 14.40 2.12 5.90
C LEU A 49 14.29 1.78 4.40
N PRO A 50 15.40 1.89 3.63
CA PRO A 50 15.38 1.61 2.18
C PRO A 50 15.07 0.13 1.89
N HIS A 51 15.49 -0.79 2.76
CA HIS A 51 15.20 -2.22 2.62
C HIS A 51 13.70 -2.52 2.63
N SER A 52 12.92 -1.81 3.45
CA SER A 52 11.46 -1.97 3.50
C SER A 52 10.80 -1.55 2.18
N LEU A 53 11.31 -0.50 1.53
CA LEU A 53 10.83 -0.07 0.21
C LEU A 53 11.13 -1.12 -0.87
N THR A 54 12.31 -1.75 -0.82
CA THR A 54 12.68 -2.85 -1.73
C THR A 54 11.73 -4.05 -1.57
N VAL A 55 11.45 -4.45 -0.33
CA VAL A 55 10.49 -5.54 -0.06
C VAL A 55 9.09 -5.20 -0.55
N PHE A 56 8.63 -3.96 -0.33
CA PHE A 56 7.35 -3.50 -0.85
C PHE A 56 7.27 -3.56 -2.39
N ALA A 57 8.31 -3.09 -3.08
CA ALA A 57 8.38 -3.16 -4.53
C ALA A 57 8.33 -4.62 -5.04
N ALA A 58 9.08 -5.51 -4.39
CA ALA A 58 9.10 -6.94 -4.72
C ALA A 58 7.71 -7.58 -4.51
N LEU A 59 7.06 -7.33 -3.37
CA LEU A 59 5.72 -7.86 -3.07
C LEU A 59 4.66 -7.37 -4.06
N LYS A 60 4.72 -6.09 -4.44
CA LYS A 60 3.80 -5.49 -5.40
C LYS A 60 3.94 -6.09 -6.81
N ILE A 61 5.17 -6.45 -7.19
CA ILE A 61 5.43 -7.14 -8.46
C ILE A 61 4.95 -8.59 -8.37
N ALA A 62 5.28 -9.31 -7.29
CA ALA A 62 4.90 -10.70 -7.08
C ALA A 62 3.38 -10.91 -7.14
N THR A 63 2.62 -10.04 -6.47
CA THR A 63 1.14 -10.06 -6.47
C THR A 63 0.51 -9.67 -7.80
N ARG A 64 1.28 -9.18 -8.76
CA ARG A 64 0.81 -8.88 -10.13
C ARG A 64 1.15 -9.99 -11.14
N ILE A 65 2.17 -10.81 -10.83
CA ILE A 65 2.62 -11.91 -11.68
C ILE A 65 1.80 -13.19 -11.40
N LYS A 66 1.34 -13.40 -10.17
CA LYS A 66 0.48 -14.54 -9.83
C LYS A 66 -0.91 -14.40 -10.47
N ASP A 67 -1.30 -15.41 -11.24
CA ASP A 67 -2.63 -15.57 -11.86
C ASP A 67 -3.70 -16.05 -10.86
N GLU A 68 -3.60 -15.58 -9.61
CA GLU A 68 -4.61 -15.81 -8.58
C GLU A 68 -5.69 -14.71 -8.63
N ASP A 69 -6.85 -14.99 -8.05
CA ASP A 69 -7.94 -14.03 -7.93
C ASP A 69 -7.44 -12.69 -7.37
N LYS A 70 -7.82 -11.57 -8.03
CA LYS A 70 -7.40 -10.21 -7.65
C LYS A 70 -7.69 -9.90 -6.17
N ILE A 71 -8.79 -10.43 -5.65
CA ILE A 71 -9.18 -10.27 -4.25
C ILE A 71 -8.17 -10.98 -3.33
N SER A 72 -7.78 -12.22 -3.66
CA SER A 72 -6.76 -12.97 -2.92
C SER A 72 -5.41 -12.22 -2.89
N ASN A 73 -4.96 -11.75 -4.06
CA ASN A 73 -3.70 -10.99 -4.16
C ASN A 73 -3.73 -9.67 -3.38
N ASP A 74 -4.87 -8.97 -3.33
CA ASP A 74 -5.02 -7.72 -2.57
C ASP A 74 -4.92 -7.97 -1.05
N PHE A 75 -5.59 -9.01 -0.53
CA PHE A 75 -5.48 -9.39 0.89
C PHE A 75 -4.10 -9.92 1.25
N TYR A 76 -3.47 -10.69 0.35
CA TYR A 76 -2.10 -11.18 0.54
C TYR A 76 -1.10 -10.03 0.65
N LEU A 77 -1.21 -9.01 -0.21
CA LEU A 77 -0.36 -7.82 -0.13
C LEU A 77 -0.55 -7.07 1.20
N LEU A 78 -1.82 -6.79 1.55
CA LEU A 78 -2.17 -6.07 2.79
C LEU A 78 -1.67 -6.80 4.04
N GLY A 79 -1.84 -8.13 4.10
CA GLY A 79 -1.38 -8.96 5.21
C GLY A 79 0.14 -8.92 5.38
N ASN A 80 0.88 -9.05 4.28
CA ASN A 80 2.35 -8.97 4.32
C ASN A 80 2.84 -7.58 4.76
N LEU A 81 2.22 -6.50 4.25
CA LEU A 81 2.60 -5.15 4.64
C LEU A 81 2.34 -4.90 6.14
N LEU A 82 1.19 -5.35 6.65
CA LEU A 82 0.89 -5.25 8.08
C LEU A 82 1.88 -6.04 8.93
N SER A 83 2.20 -7.27 8.54
CA SER A 83 3.16 -8.13 9.26
C SER A 83 4.55 -7.49 9.33
N ILE A 84 5.08 -7.02 8.20
CA ILE A 84 6.39 -6.35 8.14
C ILE A 84 6.39 -5.07 8.98
N THR A 85 5.31 -4.26 8.89
CA THR A 85 5.19 -3.02 9.67
C THR A 85 5.22 -3.33 11.17
N LEU A 86 4.45 -4.32 11.64
CA LEU A 86 4.42 -4.71 13.04
C LEU A 86 5.79 -5.22 13.51
N ALA A 87 6.49 -6.02 12.70
CA ALA A 87 7.83 -6.50 13.04
C ALA A 87 8.84 -5.36 13.22
N ILE A 88 8.83 -4.38 12.31
CA ILE A 88 9.71 -3.19 12.40
C ILE A 88 9.36 -2.38 13.64
N VAL A 89 8.08 -2.08 13.87
CA VAL A 89 7.63 -1.32 15.05
C VAL A 89 8.03 -2.02 16.34
N TYR A 90 7.85 -3.34 16.43
CA TYR A 90 8.24 -4.13 17.58
C TYR A 90 9.76 -4.09 17.82
N SER A 91 10.57 -4.24 16.77
CA SER A 91 12.03 -4.14 16.88
C SER A 91 12.50 -2.77 17.37
N GLN A 92 11.88 -1.69 16.87
CA GLN A 92 12.23 -0.33 17.28
C GLN A 92 11.81 -0.04 18.73
N LEU A 93 10.69 -0.62 19.18
CA LEU A 93 10.24 -0.48 20.56
C LEU A 93 11.20 -1.15 21.53
N ILE A 94 11.63 -2.38 21.23
CA ILE A 94 12.63 -3.11 22.03
C ILE A 94 13.95 -2.33 22.08
N LEU A 95 14.46 -1.90 20.92
CA LEU A 95 15.74 -1.17 20.85
C LEU A 95 15.72 0.19 21.57
N LYS A 96 14.54 0.76 21.84
CA LYS A 96 14.38 1.97 22.66
C LYS A 96 14.26 1.70 24.16
N LEU A 97 13.99 0.46 24.54
CA LEU A 97 13.84 0.03 25.94
C LEU A 97 15.18 -0.44 26.54
N GLU A 98 16.15 -0.81 25.70
CA GLU A 98 17.56 -1.05 26.06
C GLU A 98 18.39 0.25 26.04
#